data_AF-A0A2T6DQ10-F1
#
_entry.id   AF-A0A2T6DQ10-F1
#
_cell.length_a   1.000
_cell.length_b   1.000
_cell.length_c   1.000
_cell.angle_alpha   90.00
_cell.angle_beta   90.00
_cell.angle_gamma   90.00
#
_symmetry.space_group_name_H-M   'P 1'
#
loop_
_entity.id
_entity.type
_entity.pdbx_description
1 polymer ?
#
loop_
_entity_poly.entity_id
_entity_poly.type
_entity_poly.pdbx_seq_one_letter_code
_entity_poly.pdbx_strand_id
1 'polypeptide(L)'
;MTSDNYSKEEIQRAFTNAPAHVQAALSSEELLPTFKEIGRKHQLDESQAATLIDESVLLALGLTPKARFAKNIEDRLGVDVSQATALAGEVLPAILEVVLTAPPLTPPPGENAILYEDQRCRVTRYTLEIGPTTYPVEKIASIMTPLQMPFEILGGFLLNGVLAVIGLGMILSLSPIVMVIGLVLGGIGGFNVYGQFHRPWWINVTLVQGEELRIQREKKAEIDAIYVALRQALDEQ
;
A
#
# COMPACT_ATOMS: atom_id res chain seq x y z
N MET A 1 -40.31 11.28 12.95
CA MET A 1 -39.33 10.53 12.13
C MET A 1 -38.03 11.32 12.22
N THR A 2 -37.49 11.37 13.43
CA THR A 2 -36.36 10.55 13.95
C THR A 2 -35.05 11.22 13.58
N SER A 3 -34.61 12.10 14.49
CA SER A 3 -33.20 12.40 14.75
C SER A 3 -32.43 11.10 14.63
N ASP A 4 -31.57 10.97 13.62
CA ASP A 4 -30.70 9.83 13.42
C ASP A 4 -29.67 9.86 14.58
N ASN A 5 -30.08 9.37 15.75
CA ASN A 5 -29.23 9.21 16.92
C ASN A 5 -28.34 7.99 16.67
N TYR A 6 -27.19 8.22 16.06
CA TYR A 6 -26.16 7.20 15.95
C TYR A 6 -25.74 6.72 17.34
N SER A 7 -25.64 5.42 17.51
CA SER A 7 -25.12 4.84 18.75
C SER A 7 -23.65 5.19 18.91
N LYS A 8 -23.14 5.20 20.16
CA LYS A 8 -21.70 5.43 20.41
C LYS A 8 -20.84 4.41 19.66
N GLU A 9 -21.32 3.18 19.56
CA GLU A 9 -20.66 2.08 18.86
C GLU A 9 -20.65 2.31 17.34
N GLU A 10 -21.71 2.89 16.77
CA GLU A 10 -21.76 3.24 15.35
C GLU A 10 -20.79 4.39 15.01
N ILE A 11 -20.76 5.43 15.84
CA ILE A 11 -19.81 6.55 15.69
C ILE A 11 -18.38 6.03 15.84
N GLN A 12 -18.10 5.22 16.86
CA GLN A 12 -16.78 4.63 17.08
C GLN A 12 -16.36 3.75 15.90
N ARG A 13 -17.28 2.93 15.37
CA ARG A 13 -17.01 2.08 14.20
C ARG A 13 -16.71 2.94 12.96
N ALA A 14 -17.50 3.98 12.71
CA ALA A 14 -17.27 4.90 11.60
C ALA A 14 -15.93 5.63 11.73
N PHE A 15 -15.57 6.05 12.94
CA PHE A 15 -14.29 6.66 13.24
C PHE A 15 -13.12 5.68 13.00
N THR A 16 -13.16 4.47 13.55
CA THR A 16 -12.11 3.47 13.38
C THR A 16 -11.93 3.02 11.93
N ASN A 17 -13.02 3.02 11.14
CA ASN A 17 -12.97 2.68 9.72
C ASN A 17 -12.64 3.87 8.81
N ALA A 18 -12.65 5.10 9.33
CA ALA A 18 -12.28 6.27 8.54
C ALA A 18 -10.79 6.21 8.18
N PRO A 19 -10.35 6.77 7.05
CA PRO A 19 -8.93 6.83 6.72
C PRO A 19 -8.12 7.53 7.82
N ALA A 20 -6.87 7.11 8.04
CA ALA A 20 -6.05 7.60 9.16
C ALA A 20 -5.88 9.13 9.18
N HIS A 21 -5.78 9.77 8.01
CA HIS A 21 -5.73 11.23 7.92
C HIS A 21 -7.01 11.91 8.41
N VAL A 22 -8.19 11.30 8.19
CA VAL A 22 -9.47 11.76 8.71
C VAL A 22 -9.54 11.58 10.21
N GLN A 23 -9.11 10.43 10.74
CA GLN A 23 -9.05 10.18 12.18
C GLN A 23 -8.16 11.21 12.89
N ALA A 24 -6.99 11.50 12.31
CA ALA A 24 -6.05 12.50 12.81
C ALA A 24 -6.64 13.91 12.78
N ALA A 25 -7.26 14.30 11.66
CA ALA A 25 -7.94 15.58 11.51
C ALA A 25 -9.04 15.79 12.55
N LEU A 26 -9.85 14.76 12.80
CA LEU A 26 -10.95 14.82 13.76
C LEU A 26 -10.49 14.75 15.22
N SER A 27 -9.34 14.15 15.47
CA SER A 27 -8.71 14.11 16.81
C SER A 27 -7.84 15.33 17.10
N SER A 28 -7.61 16.20 16.11
CA SER A 28 -6.73 17.35 16.28
C SER A 28 -7.43 18.47 17.06
N GLU A 29 -6.66 19.17 17.88
CA GLU A 29 -7.14 20.36 18.56
C GLU A 29 -7.34 21.55 17.61
N GLU A 30 -6.96 21.43 16.33
CA GLU A 30 -6.98 22.51 15.33
C GLU A 30 -8.40 22.90 14.90
N LEU A 31 -9.36 22.00 15.01
CA LEU A 31 -10.76 22.28 14.67
C LEU A 31 -11.44 23.16 15.73
N LEU A 32 -11.05 23.03 17.01
CA LEU A 32 -11.73 23.70 18.12
C LEU A 32 -11.73 25.23 18.02
N PRO A 33 -10.60 25.92 17.71
CA PRO A 33 -10.59 27.36 17.49
C PRO A 33 -11.54 27.80 16.36
N THR A 34 -11.59 27.05 15.27
CA THR A 34 -12.43 27.35 14.11
C THR A 34 -13.91 27.25 14.47
N PHE A 35 -14.33 26.18 15.13
CA PHE A 35 -15.71 26.03 15.61
C PHE A 35 -16.08 27.09 16.65
N LYS A 36 -15.14 27.45 17.53
CA LYS A 36 -15.35 28.51 18.53
C LYS A 36 -15.58 29.87 17.87
N GLU A 37 -14.83 30.19 16.82
CA GLU A 37 -15.00 31.45 16.08
C GLU A 37 -16.32 31.48 15.31
N ILE A 38 -16.69 30.38 14.63
CA ILE A 38 -17.99 30.25 13.97
C ILE A 38 -19.14 30.39 14.98
N GLY A 39 -19.05 29.70 16.11
CA GLY A 39 -20.06 29.78 17.18
C GLY A 39 -20.21 31.21 17.71
N ARG A 40 -19.10 31.92 17.95
CA ARG A 40 -19.10 33.33 18.39
C ARG A 40 -19.75 34.24 17.36
N LYS A 41 -19.42 34.07 16.07
CA LYS A 41 -19.96 34.88 14.96
C LYS A 41 -21.48 34.73 14.86
N HIS A 42 -21.99 33.53 15.10
CA HIS A 42 -23.42 33.20 15.03
C HIS A 42 -24.13 33.25 16.39
N GLN A 43 -23.46 33.77 17.43
CA GLN A 43 -24.01 33.92 18.78
C GLN A 43 -24.54 32.60 19.38
N LEU A 44 -23.91 31.48 19.03
CA LEU A 44 -24.24 30.18 19.60
C LEU A 44 -23.80 30.11 21.06
N ASP A 45 -24.65 29.56 21.91
CA ASP A 45 -24.25 29.20 23.27
C ASP A 45 -23.32 27.97 23.28
N GLU A 46 -22.79 27.64 24.46
CA GLU A 46 -21.84 26.53 24.61
C GLU A 46 -22.45 25.17 24.22
N SER A 47 -23.74 24.96 24.50
CA SER A 47 -24.46 23.73 24.15
C SER A 47 -24.70 23.63 22.65
N GLN A 48 -25.08 24.73 22.00
CA GLN A 48 -25.27 24.81 20.57
C GLN A 48 -23.95 24.64 19.82
N ALA A 49 -22.86 25.24 20.31
CA ALA A 49 -21.53 25.07 19.76
C ALA A 49 -21.05 23.61 19.85
N ALA A 50 -21.27 22.95 20.99
CA ALA A 50 -20.98 21.53 21.15
C ALA A 50 -21.80 20.67 20.16
N THR A 51 -23.08 20.97 20.00
CA THR A 51 -23.96 20.26 19.05
C THR A 51 -23.52 20.47 17.60
N LEU A 52 -23.02 21.67 17.25
CA LEU A 52 -22.48 21.95 15.92
C LEU A 52 -21.24 21.09 15.64
N ILE A 53 -20.36 20.93 16.63
CA ILE A 53 -19.18 20.07 16.54
C ILE A 53 -19.61 18.61 16.34
N ASP A 54 -20.58 18.12 17.10
CA ASP A 54 -21.09 16.75 16.94
C ASP A 54 -21.61 16.50 15.52
N GLU A 55 -22.49 17.35 15.00
CA GLU A 55 -23.01 17.21 13.63
C GLU A 55 -21.90 17.28 12.57
N SER A 56 -20.89 18.10 12.82
CA SER A 56 -19.73 18.25 11.96
C SER A 56 -18.88 16.98 11.90
N VAL A 57 -18.67 16.33 13.05
CA VAL A 57 -17.97 15.04 13.14
C VAL A 57 -18.77 13.97 12.40
N LEU A 58 -20.09 13.90 12.60
CA LEU A 58 -20.96 12.94 11.90
C LEU A 58 -20.92 13.12 10.38
N LEU A 59 -20.89 14.36 9.91
CA LEU A 59 -20.72 14.69 8.50
C LEU A 59 -19.35 14.23 7.96
N ALA A 60 -18.28 14.51 8.69
CA ALA A 60 -16.92 14.15 8.31
C ALA A 60 -16.71 12.63 8.24
N LEU A 61 -17.35 11.89 9.14
CA LEU A 61 -17.37 10.42 9.16
C LEU A 61 -18.29 9.80 8.09
N GLY A 62 -18.99 10.63 7.31
CA GLY A 62 -19.91 10.17 6.27
C GLY A 62 -21.20 9.54 6.81
N LEU A 63 -21.48 9.69 8.11
CA LEU A 63 -22.73 9.22 8.72
C LEU A 63 -23.89 10.13 8.30
N THR A 64 -23.68 11.45 8.34
CA THR A 64 -24.68 12.42 7.89
C THR A 64 -24.45 12.80 6.42
N PRO A 65 -25.45 12.62 5.53
CA PRO A 65 -25.34 13.12 4.15
C PRO A 65 -25.29 14.66 4.12
N LYS A 66 -24.44 15.23 3.25
CA LYS A 66 -24.32 16.70 3.06
C LYS A 66 -25.67 17.41 2.86
N ALA A 67 -26.58 16.79 2.11
CA ALA A 67 -27.91 17.34 1.83
C ALA A 67 -28.81 17.45 3.08
N ARG A 68 -28.50 16.71 4.16
CA ARG A 68 -29.23 16.77 5.44
C ARG A 68 -28.56 17.66 6.47
N PHE A 69 -27.30 18.06 6.26
CA PHE A 69 -26.51 18.73 7.28
C PHE A 69 -27.15 20.03 7.79
N ALA A 70 -27.57 20.93 6.90
CA ALA A 70 -28.24 22.17 7.29
C ALA A 70 -29.55 21.90 8.06
N LYS A 71 -30.32 20.89 7.65
CA LYS A 71 -31.55 20.51 8.34
C LYS A 71 -31.27 19.94 9.73
N ASN A 72 -30.25 19.11 9.88
CA ASN A 72 -29.85 18.58 11.19
C ASN A 72 -29.39 19.70 12.13
N ILE A 73 -28.69 20.71 11.60
CA ILE A 73 -28.30 21.90 12.37
C ILE A 73 -29.54 22.63 12.85
N GLU A 74 -30.50 22.91 11.97
CA GLU A 74 -31.79 23.54 12.32
C GLU A 74 -32.49 22.76 13.44
N ASP A 75 -32.71 21.47 13.23
CA ASP A 75 -33.46 20.60 14.13
C ASP A 75 -32.77 20.42 15.49
N ARG A 76 -31.43 20.30 15.53
CA ARG A 76 -30.69 20.00 16.77
C ARG A 76 -30.22 21.23 17.53
N LEU A 77 -29.87 22.32 16.85
CA LEU A 77 -29.45 23.56 17.52
C LEU A 77 -30.66 24.44 17.86
N GLY A 78 -31.83 24.17 17.28
CA GLY A 78 -33.05 24.97 17.49
C GLY A 78 -32.95 26.38 16.90
N VAL A 79 -32.19 26.52 15.82
CA VAL A 79 -32.01 27.77 15.08
C VAL A 79 -32.95 27.82 13.88
N ASP A 80 -33.17 29.00 13.29
CA ASP A 80 -34.01 29.09 12.08
C ASP A 80 -33.27 28.58 10.82
N VAL A 81 -34.04 28.25 9.79
CA VAL A 81 -33.55 27.73 8.49
C VAL A 81 -32.44 28.61 7.89
N SER A 82 -32.57 29.94 7.99
CA SER A 82 -31.59 30.87 7.41
C SER A 82 -30.27 30.79 8.17
N GLN A 83 -30.32 30.78 9.50
CA GLN A 83 -29.14 30.63 10.35
C GLN A 83 -28.49 29.25 10.18
N ALA A 84 -29.28 28.17 10.12
CA ALA A 84 -28.77 26.82 9.89
C ALA A 84 -28.05 26.68 8.55
N THR A 85 -28.61 27.30 7.50
CA THR A 85 -28.00 27.32 6.16
C THR A 85 -26.69 28.11 6.15
N ALA A 86 -26.64 29.25 6.84
CA ALA A 86 -25.42 30.04 6.97
C ALA A 86 -24.32 29.27 7.73
N LEU A 87 -24.67 28.63 8.85
CA LEU A 87 -23.76 27.78 9.61
C LEU A 87 -23.22 26.63 8.76
N ALA A 88 -24.10 25.89 8.07
CA ALA A 88 -23.69 24.80 7.20
C ALA A 88 -22.72 25.27 6.09
N GLY A 89 -22.97 26.45 5.52
CA GLY A 89 -22.12 27.05 4.49
C GLY A 89 -20.72 27.44 4.96
N GLU A 90 -20.54 27.78 6.24
CA GLU A 90 -19.23 28.11 6.81
C GLU A 90 -18.50 26.89 7.35
N VAL A 91 -19.23 25.96 7.96
CA VAL A 91 -18.67 24.77 8.60
C VAL A 91 -18.21 23.72 7.59
N LEU A 92 -19.00 23.48 6.53
CA LEU A 92 -18.68 22.45 5.56
C LEU A 92 -17.31 22.66 4.88
N PRO A 93 -16.96 23.88 4.39
CA PRO A 93 -15.63 24.15 3.86
C PRO A 93 -14.53 23.98 4.90
N ALA A 94 -14.75 24.45 6.15
CA ALA A 94 -13.75 24.36 7.21
C ALA A 94 -13.37 22.91 7.54
N ILE A 95 -14.36 22.02 7.65
CA ILE A 95 -14.11 20.59 7.87
C ILE A 95 -13.41 19.97 6.68
N LEU A 96 -13.87 20.26 5.46
CA LEU A 96 -13.27 19.71 4.25
C LEU A 96 -11.81 20.14 4.10
N GLU A 97 -11.49 21.39 4.43
CA GLU A 97 -10.13 21.90 4.38
C GLU A 97 -9.23 21.11 5.34
N VAL A 98 -9.60 20.94 6.61
CA VAL A 98 -8.78 20.17 7.56
C VAL A 98 -8.65 18.71 7.16
N VAL A 99 -9.74 18.08 6.70
CA VAL A 99 -9.72 16.68 6.26
C VAL A 99 -8.85 16.47 5.01
N LEU A 100 -8.86 17.42 4.07
CA LEU A 100 -8.08 17.34 2.83
C LEU A 100 -6.62 17.78 2.97
N THR A 101 -6.32 18.67 3.92
CA THR A 101 -4.97 19.21 4.15
C THR A 101 -4.20 18.45 5.21
N ALA A 102 -4.86 17.60 6.00
CA ALA A 102 -4.20 16.69 6.92
C ALA A 102 -3.20 15.81 6.13
N PRO A 103 -1.89 15.88 6.41
CA PRO A 103 -0.92 15.02 5.76
C PRO A 103 -1.29 13.56 6.05
N PRO A 104 -1.18 12.63 5.08
CA PRO A 104 -1.35 11.22 5.35
C PRO A 104 -0.40 10.85 6.50
N LEU A 105 -0.97 10.41 7.64
CA LEU A 105 -0.18 10.02 8.78
C LEU A 105 0.86 9.01 8.31
N THR A 106 2.14 9.34 8.46
CA THR A 106 3.18 8.31 8.52
C THR A 106 2.79 7.38 9.66
N PRO A 107 2.57 6.08 9.41
CA PRO A 107 2.03 5.17 10.42
C PRO A 107 2.89 5.17 11.70
N PRO A 108 2.27 5.04 12.89
CA PRO A 108 2.96 5.18 14.16
C PRO A 108 4.12 4.17 14.27
N PRO A 109 5.24 4.57 14.89
CA PRO A 109 6.40 3.71 15.07
C PRO A 109 6.06 2.58 16.05
N GLY A 110 5.62 1.45 15.50
CA GLY A 110 5.16 0.27 16.23
C GLY A 110 4.12 -0.56 15.48
N GLU A 111 3.37 0.06 14.56
CA GLU A 111 2.32 -0.61 13.77
C GLU A 111 2.81 -1.03 12.36
N ASN A 112 3.99 -0.56 11.96
CA ASN A 112 4.78 -1.09 10.85
C ASN A 112 5.61 -2.30 11.33
N ALA A 113 4.94 -3.39 11.71
CA ALA A 113 5.65 -4.65 11.89
C ALA A 113 6.39 -4.94 10.57
N ILE A 114 7.71 -4.91 10.63
CA ILE A 114 8.57 -5.19 9.48
C ILE A 114 8.42 -6.68 9.23
N LEU A 115 7.70 -7.03 8.17
CA LEU A 115 7.49 -8.42 7.77
C LEU A 115 8.73 -8.97 7.06
N TYR A 116 9.44 -8.09 6.35
CA TYR A 116 10.70 -8.39 5.69
C TYR A 116 11.54 -7.13 5.50
N GLU A 117 12.87 -7.23 5.65
CA GLU A 117 13.80 -6.15 5.34
C GLU A 117 15.14 -6.69 4.85
N ASP A 118 15.60 -6.14 3.73
CA ASP A 118 16.96 -6.27 3.23
C ASP A 118 17.48 -4.92 2.72
N GLN A 119 18.69 -4.88 2.16
CA GLN A 119 19.32 -3.64 1.68
C GLN A 119 18.58 -2.94 0.53
N ARG A 120 17.63 -3.60 -0.13
CA ARG A 120 16.96 -3.15 -1.35
C ARG A 120 15.44 -3.17 -1.28
N CYS A 121 14.87 -3.86 -0.30
CA CYS A 121 13.44 -4.10 -0.16
C CYS A 121 13.07 -4.13 1.31
N ARG A 122 12.01 -3.39 1.66
CA ARG A 122 11.39 -3.46 2.97
C ARG A 122 9.89 -3.64 2.78
N VAL A 123 9.35 -4.67 3.41
CA VAL A 123 7.92 -5.00 3.39
C VAL A 123 7.37 -4.81 4.78
N THR A 124 6.39 -3.93 4.89
CA THR A 124 5.58 -3.74 6.09
C THR A 124 4.14 -4.14 5.78
N ARG A 125 3.27 -4.10 6.79
CA ARG A 125 1.82 -4.32 6.60
C ARG A 125 1.19 -3.33 5.61
N TYR A 126 1.72 -2.10 5.52
CA TYR A 126 1.09 -1.02 4.75
C TYR A 126 1.90 -0.58 3.53
N THR A 127 3.21 -0.85 3.52
CA THR A 127 4.12 -0.36 2.49
C THR A 127 5.07 -1.43 1.99
N LEU A 128 5.34 -1.38 0.70
CA LEU A 128 6.43 -2.06 0.00
C LEU A 128 7.42 -1.00 -0.45
N GLU A 129 8.59 -0.96 0.16
CA GLU A 129 9.70 -0.09 -0.23
C GLU A 129 10.66 -0.88 -1.11
N ILE A 130 10.98 -0.36 -2.29
CA ILE A 130 11.96 -0.95 -3.21
C ILE A 130 12.96 0.17 -3.57
N GLY A 131 14.17 0.09 -3.02
CA GLY A 131 15.15 1.15 -3.13
C GLY A 131 14.62 2.49 -2.56
N PRO A 132 14.60 3.59 -3.33
CA PRO A 132 14.10 4.88 -2.88
C PRO A 132 12.57 5.05 -3.01
N THR A 133 11.87 4.06 -3.57
CA THR A 133 10.45 4.19 -3.92
C THR A 133 9.58 3.41 -2.94
N THR A 134 8.51 4.04 -2.44
CA THR A 134 7.55 3.45 -1.52
C THR A 134 6.21 3.27 -2.20
N TYR A 135 5.69 2.05 -2.17
CA TYR A 135 4.39 1.67 -2.73
C TYR A 135 3.46 1.26 -1.60
N PRO A 136 2.25 1.82 -1.48
CA PRO A 136 1.28 1.36 -0.49
C PRO A 136 0.74 -0.03 -0.90
N VAL A 137 0.66 -0.96 0.05
CA VAL A 137 0.24 -2.35 -0.17
C VAL A 137 -1.20 -2.43 -0.69
N GLU A 138 -2.07 -1.50 -0.29
CA GLU A 138 -3.46 -1.36 -0.81
C GLU A 138 -3.52 -1.14 -2.34
N LYS A 139 -2.43 -0.67 -2.95
CA LYS A 139 -2.34 -0.48 -4.41
C LYS A 139 -1.79 -1.71 -5.13
N ILE A 140 -1.48 -2.80 -4.44
CA ILE A 140 -1.03 -4.05 -5.06
C ILE A 140 -2.26 -4.87 -5.46
N ALA A 141 -2.46 -5.07 -6.75
CA ALA A 141 -3.59 -5.86 -7.28
C ALA A 141 -3.33 -7.36 -7.22
N SER A 142 -2.11 -7.79 -7.55
CA SER A 142 -1.75 -9.21 -7.53
C SER A 142 -0.25 -9.41 -7.40
N ILE A 143 0.13 -10.52 -6.77
CA ILE A 143 1.51 -10.99 -6.68
C ILE A 143 1.61 -12.32 -7.41
N MET A 144 2.51 -12.40 -8.38
CA MET A 144 2.79 -13.67 -9.05
C MET A 144 3.76 -14.50 -8.21
N THR A 145 3.55 -15.81 -8.19
CA THR A 145 4.45 -16.75 -7.49
C THR A 145 5.90 -16.59 -7.97
N PRO A 146 6.89 -16.86 -7.10
CA PRO A 146 8.29 -16.88 -7.47
C PRO A 146 8.54 -17.69 -8.74
N LEU A 147 9.08 -17.03 -9.76
CA LEU A 147 9.46 -17.66 -11.01
C LEU A 147 10.97 -17.52 -11.19
N GLN A 148 11.59 -18.63 -11.51
CA GLN A 148 12.88 -18.61 -12.17
C GLN A 148 12.60 -18.35 -13.66
N MET A 149 13.42 -17.51 -14.33
CA MET A 149 13.34 -17.29 -15.79
C MET A 149 12.83 -18.54 -16.51
N PRO A 150 11.71 -18.46 -17.25
CA PRO A 150 11.28 -19.60 -18.03
C PRO A 150 12.47 -20.05 -18.88
N PHE A 151 12.71 -21.35 -18.86
CA PHE A 151 13.64 -21.98 -19.78
C PHE A 151 13.22 -21.52 -21.17
N GLU A 152 14.07 -20.78 -21.88
CA GLU A 152 14.01 -20.79 -23.35
C GLU A 152 14.37 -22.22 -23.77
N ILE A 153 13.32 -23.03 -23.71
CA ILE A 153 13.01 -24.35 -24.24
C ILE A 153 14.20 -25.29 -24.35
N LEU A 154 14.26 -26.21 -23.38
CA LEU A 154 14.62 -27.64 -23.40
C LEU A 154 15.76 -28.16 -24.33
N GLY A 155 15.89 -27.67 -25.56
CA GLY A 155 16.98 -28.01 -26.48
C GLY A 155 18.33 -27.46 -26.02
N GLY A 156 18.37 -26.28 -25.39
CA GLY A 156 19.64 -25.65 -24.98
C GLY A 156 20.37 -26.40 -23.87
N PHE A 157 19.70 -26.79 -22.78
CA PHE A 157 20.37 -27.43 -21.64
C PHE A 157 20.93 -28.80 -21.97
N LEU A 158 20.13 -29.66 -22.61
CA LEU A 158 20.58 -31.00 -23.02
C LEU A 158 21.71 -30.89 -24.06
N LEU A 159 21.57 -30.01 -25.05
CA LEU A 159 22.62 -29.79 -26.05
C LEU A 159 23.89 -29.24 -25.42
N ASN A 160 23.80 -28.24 -24.54
CA ASN A 160 24.96 -27.66 -23.84
C ASN A 160 25.62 -28.69 -22.91
N GLY A 161 24.83 -29.51 -22.22
CA GLY A 161 25.33 -30.61 -21.41
C GLY A 161 26.06 -31.67 -22.26
N VAL A 162 25.47 -32.06 -23.39
CA VAL A 162 26.11 -32.98 -24.35
C VAL A 162 27.40 -32.39 -24.93
N LEU A 163 27.40 -31.12 -25.32
CA LEU A 163 28.60 -30.42 -25.79
C LEU A 163 29.70 -30.36 -24.71
N ALA A 164 29.32 -30.13 -23.45
CA ALA A 164 30.26 -30.14 -22.34
C ALA A 164 30.92 -31.53 -22.18
N VAL A 165 30.12 -32.60 -22.21
CA VAL A 165 30.61 -33.99 -22.07
C VAL A 165 31.47 -34.40 -23.28
N ILE A 166 31.04 -34.07 -24.50
CA ILE A 166 31.83 -34.33 -25.73
C ILE A 166 33.16 -33.57 -25.66
N GLY A 167 33.12 -32.29 -25.30
CA GLY A 167 34.32 -31.48 -25.14
C GLY A 167 35.30 -32.10 -24.14
N LEU A 168 34.79 -32.55 -22.99
CA LEU A 168 35.60 -33.18 -21.94
C LEU A 168 36.21 -34.52 -22.41
N GLY A 169 35.46 -35.32 -23.19
CA GLY A 169 35.99 -36.53 -23.82
C GLY A 169 37.09 -36.24 -24.85
N MET A 170 36.96 -35.17 -25.64
CA MET A 170 37.95 -34.77 -26.64
C MET A 170 39.26 -34.23 -26.01
N ILE A 171 39.17 -33.58 -24.85
CA ILE A 171 40.33 -33.13 -24.08
C ILE A 171 41.23 -34.30 -23.67
N LEU A 172 40.64 -35.47 -23.40
CA LEU A 172 41.39 -36.67 -23.01
C LEU A 172 42.05 -37.40 -24.20
N SER A 173 41.91 -36.90 -25.43
CA SER A 173 42.52 -37.50 -26.61
C SER A 173 44.01 -37.13 -26.73
N LEU A 174 44.81 -38.01 -27.35
CA LEU A 174 46.25 -37.79 -27.59
C LEU A 174 46.55 -36.79 -28.73
N SER A 175 45.53 -36.26 -29.42
CA SER A 175 45.72 -35.34 -30.55
C SER A 175 45.64 -33.88 -30.09
N PRO A 176 46.69 -33.06 -30.30
CA PRO A 176 46.69 -31.65 -29.87
C PRO A 176 45.55 -30.83 -30.48
N ILE A 177 45.19 -31.07 -31.74
CA ILE A 177 44.12 -30.35 -32.42
C ILE A 177 42.76 -30.68 -31.82
N VAL A 178 42.51 -31.98 -31.55
CA VAL A 178 41.26 -32.44 -30.96
C VAL A 178 41.10 -31.93 -29.53
N MET A 179 42.21 -31.85 -28.78
CA MET A 179 42.22 -31.27 -27.44
C MET A 179 41.79 -29.79 -27.43
N VAL A 180 42.28 -28.98 -28.37
CA VAL A 180 41.89 -27.56 -28.49
C VAL A 180 40.39 -27.41 -28.80
N ILE A 181 39.86 -28.22 -29.72
CA ILE A 181 38.42 -28.24 -30.02
C ILE A 181 37.62 -28.66 -28.77
N GLY A 182 38.11 -29.67 -28.05
CA GLY A 182 37.51 -30.14 -26.80
C GLY A 182 37.43 -29.05 -25.73
N LEU A 183 38.49 -28.26 -25.56
CA LEU A 183 38.51 -27.12 -24.62
C LEU A 183 37.47 -26.05 -24.97
N VAL A 184 37.31 -25.71 -26.25
CA VAL A 184 36.33 -24.71 -26.70
C VAL A 184 34.91 -25.22 -26.46
N LEU A 185 34.60 -26.46 -26.88
CA LEU A 185 33.27 -27.05 -26.69
C LEU A 185 32.94 -27.26 -25.21
N GLY A 186 33.90 -27.74 -24.43
CA GLY A 186 33.79 -27.91 -22.99
C GLY A 186 33.56 -26.57 -22.27
N GLY A 187 34.28 -25.52 -22.68
CA GLY A 187 34.11 -24.16 -22.16
C GLY A 187 32.72 -23.59 -22.44
N ILE A 188 32.26 -23.65 -23.69
CA ILE A 188 30.93 -23.15 -24.08
C ILE A 188 29.82 -23.92 -23.35
N GLY A 189 29.87 -25.26 -23.38
CA GLY A 189 28.88 -26.10 -22.73
C GLY A 189 28.87 -25.93 -21.21
N GLY A 190 30.04 -25.96 -20.58
CA GLY A 190 30.21 -25.81 -19.14
C GLY A 190 29.77 -24.43 -18.64
N PHE A 191 30.14 -23.35 -19.34
CA PHE A 191 29.75 -21.99 -18.96
C PHE A 191 28.23 -21.77 -19.10
N ASN A 192 27.61 -22.32 -20.15
CA ASN A 192 26.16 -22.25 -20.33
C ASN A 192 25.40 -23.02 -19.24
N VAL A 193 25.87 -24.21 -18.87
CA VAL A 193 25.29 -25.00 -17.77
C VAL A 193 25.48 -24.26 -16.44
N TYR A 194 26.68 -23.73 -16.18
CA TYR A 194 26.97 -22.98 -14.97
C TYR A 194 26.11 -21.71 -14.83
N GLY A 195 25.98 -20.93 -15.90
CA GLY A 195 25.14 -19.73 -15.93
C GLY A 195 23.66 -20.02 -15.71
N GLN A 196 23.21 -21.25 -15.96
CA GLN A 196 21.84 -21.68 -15.71
C GLN A 196 21.55 -21.90 -14.22
N PHE A 197 22.53 -22.38 -13.44
CA PHE A 197 22.39 -22.53 -11.99
C PHE A 197 22.43 -21.20 -11.22
N HIS A 198 23.01 -20.16 -11.83
CA HIS A 198 23.14 -18.83 -11.22
C HIS A 198 22.09 -17.84 -11.74
N ARG A 199 20.97 -18.35 -12.30
CA ARG A 199 19.90 -17.49 -12.76
C ARG A 199 19.14 -16.90 -11.58
N PRO A 200 18.88 -15.59 -11.60
CA PRO A 200 18.16 -14.92 -10.54
C PRO A 200 16.69 -15.33 -10.55
N TRP A 201 16.13 -15.38 -9.35
CA TRP A 201 14.71 -15.54 -9.07
C TRP A 201 14.04 -14.16 -9.07
N TRP A 202 12.78 -14.10 -9.46
CA TRP A 202 12.00 -12.88 -9.28
C TRP A 202 10.54 -13.17 -8.93
N ILE A 203 9.89 -12.11 -8.44
CA ILE A 203 8.43 -12.00 -8.35
C ILE A 203 8.00 -10.76 -9.11
N ASN A 204 6.83 -10.85 -9.74
CA ASN A 204 6.16 -9.70 -10.33
C ASN A 204 5.02 -9.29 -9.40
N VAL A 205 4.97 -8.01 -9.08
CA VAL A 205 3.93 -7.37 -8.29
C VAL A 205 3.20 -6.42 -9.22
N THR A 206 1.93 -6.69 -9.50
CA THR A 206 1.11 -5.83 -10.36
C THR A 206 0.33 -4.87 -9.48
N LEU A 207 0.46 -3.57 -9.74
CA LEU A 207 -0.31 -2.53 -9.07
C LEU A 207 -1.71 -2.39 -9.68
N VAL A 208 -2.66 -1.83 -8.92
CA VAL A 208 -4.04 -1.56 -9.37
C VAL A 208 -4.09 -0.68 -10.63
N GLN A 209 -3.06 0.15 -10.84
CA GLN A 209 -2.93 1.00 -12.03
C GLN A 209 -2.37 0.25 -13.26
N GLY A 210 -2.06 -1.03 -13.14
CA GLY A 210 -1.49 -1.86 -14.21
C GLY A 210 0.03 -1.80 -14.34
N GLU A 211 0.72 -1.04 -13.49
CA GLU A 211 2.19 -1.04 -13.43
C GLU A 211 2.71 -2.37 -12.85
N GLU A 212 3.74 -2.93 -13.47
CA GLU A 212 4.40 -4.15 -12.99
C GLU A 212 5.74 -3.83 -12.34
N LEU A 213 5.88 -4.18 -11.06
CA LEU A 213 7.12 -4.09 -10.32
C LEU A 213 7.78 -5.46 -10.30
N ARG A 214 9.06 -5.52 -10.70
CA ARG A 214 9.82 -6.76 -10.71
C ARG A 214 10.89 -6.74 -9.64
N ILE A 215 10.76 -7.63 -8.66
CA ILE A 215 11.73 -7.78 -7.57
C ILE A 215 12.56 -9.02 -7.84
N GLN A 216 13.88 -8.87 -7.94
CA GLN A 216 14.81 -9.92 -8.32
C GLN A 216 15.85 -10.21 -7.22
N ARG A 217 16.14 -11.48 -6.94
CA ARG A 217 17.24 -11.92 -6.06
C ARG A 217 17.97 -13.13 -6.65
N GLU A 218 19.20 -13.35 -6.20
CA GLU A 218 19.98 -14.52 -6.63
C GLU A 218 19.50 -15.80 -5.95
N LYS A 219 19.11 -15.72 -4.67
CA LYS A 219 18.69 -16.87 -3.89
C LYS A 219 17.17 -16.99 -3.87
N LYS A 220 16.68 -18.20 -4.14
CA LYS A 220 15.26 -18.53 -4.06
C LYS A 220 14.65 -18.17 -2.70
N ALA A 221 15.34 -18.51 -1.61
CA ALA A 221 14.86 -18.27 -0.25
C ALA A 221 14.57 -16.79 0.05
N GLU A 222 15.35 -15.86 -0.53
CA GLU A 222 15.12 -14.43 -0.35
C GLU A 222 13.83 -13.99 -1.06
N ILE A 223 13.59 -14.47 -2.28
CA ILE A 223 12.35 -14.19 -3.01
C ILE A 223 11.14 -14.85 -2.35
N ASP A 224 11.28 -16.09 -1.87
CA ASP A 224 10.20 -16.79 -1.16
C ASP A 224 9.82 -16.01 0.13
N ALA A 225 10.80 -15.47 0.86
CA ALA A 225 10.54 -14.65 2.05
C ALA A 225 9.80 -13.34 1.71
N ILE A 226 10.21 -12.64 0.65
CA ILE A 226 9.51 -11.44 0.17
C ILE A 226 8.08 -11.77 -0.25
N TYR A 227 7.90 -12.88 -0.97
CA TYR A 227 6.58 -13.34 -1.40
C TYR A 227 5.66 -13.64 -0.21
N VAL A 228 6.15 -14.36 0.81
CA VAL A 228 5.38 -14.66 2.03
C VAL A 228 5.04 -13.38 2.79
N ALA A 229 5.99 -12.47 2.96
CA ALA A 229 5.77 -11.19 3.64
C ALA A 229 4.73 -10.33 2.93
N LEU A 230 4.80 -10.22 1.61
CA LEU A 230 3.80 -9.48 0.83
C LEU A 230 2.43 -10.15 0.85
N ARG A 231 2.38 -11.48 0.82
CA ARG A 231 1.13 -12.22 0.91
C ARG A 231 0.47 -12.01 2.28
N GLN A 232 1.25 -12.10 3.34
CA GLN A 232 0.79 -11.80 4.68
C GLN A 232 0.28 -10.35 4.79
N ALA A 233 1.00 -9.38 4.24
CA ALA A 233 0.57 -7.98 4.24
C ALA A 233 -0.77 -7.77 3.52
N LEU A 234 -1.02 -8.49 2.42
CA LEU A 234 -2.28 -8.41 1.66
C LEU A 234 -3.44 -9.15 2.32
N ASP A 235 -3.20 -10.31 2.92
CA ASP A 235 -4.26 -11.11 3.56
C ASP A 235 -4.75 -10.47 4.88
N GLU A 236 -3.99 -9.53 5.45
CA GLU A 236 -4.33 -8.77 6.67
C GLU A 236 -5.05 -7.43 6.41
N GLN A 237 -5.30 -7.06 5.15
CA GLN A 237 -6.10 -5.88 4.75
C GLN A 237 -7.58 -6.23 4.56
#